data_AF-A0A2G6NXM8-F1
#
_entry.id   AF-A0A2G6NXM8-F1
#
_cell.length_a   1.000
_cell.length_b   1.000
_cell.length_c   1.000
_cell.angle_alpha   90.00
_cell.angle_beta   90.00
_cell.angle_gamma   90.00
#
_symmetry.space_group_name_H-M   'P 1'
#
loop_
_entity.id
_entity.type
_entity.pdbx_description
1 polymer ?
#
loop_
_entity_poly.entity_id
_entity_poly.type
_entity_poly.pdbx_seq_one_letter_code
_entity_poly.pdbx_strand_id
1 'polypeptide(L)'
;MITDAAMDDDGAIYLADWSLGDLKVFDTMGSYQRTLSRRGEGPGETENPNDVILGRPGAVGIMQRVLPRLIWIDAVSGDPLGSLEPKRPDGQPLELAVFFGAVVKGERTAVGLCPVEITSEALVEVPQVVVFDDDGREIDYYYKSQPELQTNDDSCPTYRWLNRRWALDDSDHLYLTPERDRYLVVCYALGGKKIWSTERDYRAPIRDARTLDKMQALRKRHNMIQQEDCDRPSVFRSLHWDGNDRIWVELNQAMPERGVLGCYDLLACSDGTYLKQVILKGEFDPDRDRAFWLGGGRFLVIRINDDGEQILHLLEGATDL
;
A
#
# COMPACT_ATOMS: atom_id res chain seq x y z
N MET A 1 -1.02 7.51 14.93
CA MET A 1 -1.44 6.23 14.31
C MET A 1 -0.46 5.99 13.19
N ILE A 2 0.31 4.91 13.28
CA ILE A 2 1.24 4.54 12.23
C ILE A 2 0.44 4.05 11.02
N THR A 3 0.66 4.67 9.87
CA THR A 3 -0.04 4.36 8.62
C THR A 3 0.79 3.45 7.73
N ASP A 4 2.11 3.62 7.73
CA ASP A 4 3.01 2.83 6.90
C ASP A 4 4.44 2.80 7.44
N ALA A 5 5.21 1.83 6.94
CA ALA A 5 6.62 1.65 7.25
C ALA A 5 7.41 1.19 6.01
N ALA A 6 8.64 1.66 5.88
CA ALA A 6 9.59 1.19 4.87
C ALA A 6 10.97 1.02 5.49
N MET A 7 11.82 0.19 4.88
CA MET A 7 13.21 0.01 5.32
C MET A 7 14.15 0.06 4.12
N ASP A 8 15.18 0.89 4.21
CA ASP A 8 16.21 0.97 3.17
C ASP A 8 17.25 -0.15 3.29
N ASP A 9 18.17 -0.19 2.34
CA ASP A 9 19.24 -1.20 2.27
C ASP A 9 20.27 -1.06 3.40
N ASP A 10 20.38 0.13 4.02
CA ASP A 10 21.24 0.40 5.19
C ASP A 10 20.57 -0.04 6.50
N GLY A 11 19.30 -0.48 6.45
CA GLY A 11 18.53 -0.95 7.60
C GLY A 11 17.87 0.16 8.41
N ALA A 12 17.77 1.38 7.89
CA ALA A 12 17.00 2.44 8.51
C ALA A 12 15.50 2.20 8.26
N ILE A 13 14.71 2.22 9.34
CA ILE A 13 13.26 2.00 9.31
C ILE A 13 12.56 3.36 9.40
N TYR A 14 11.79 3.68 8.38
CA TYR A 14 11.02 4.92 8.26
C TYR A 14 9.55 4.65 8.63
N LEU A 15 8.99 5.45 9.53
CA LEU A 15 7.59 5.33 9.99
C LEU A 15 6.81 6.61 9.78
N ALA A 16 5.70 6.50 9.06
CA ALA A 16 4.72 7.57 8.92
C ALA A 16 3.71 7.51 10.07
N ASP A 17 3.59 8.59 10.85
CA ASP A 17 2.52 8.74 11.82
C ASP A 17 1.50 9.78 11.36
N TRP A 18 0.33 9.32 10.97
CA TRP A 18 -0.77 10.18 10.53
C TRP A 18 -1.29 11.11 11.64
N SER A 19 -1.33 10.64 12.89
CA SER A 19 -1.84 11.42 14.00
C SER A 19 -0.91 12.56 14.39
N LEU A 20 0.39 12.36 14.24
CA LEU A 20 1.41 13.37 14.51
C LEU A 20 1.80 14.19 13.26
N GLY A 21 1.50 13.68 12.07
CA GLY A 21 1.88 14.32 10.81
C GLY A 21 3.40 14.30 10.61
N ASP A 22 4.09 13.25 11.06
CA ASP A 22 5.54 13.18 11.02
C ASP A 22 6.06 11.89 10.35
N LEU A 23 7.33 11.96 9.95
CA LEU A 23 8.12 10.82 9.48
C LEU A 23 9.28 10.63 10.44
N LYS A 24 9.36 9.46 11.07
CA LYS A 24 10.41 9.11 12.04
C LYS A 24 11.32 8.02 11.48
N VAL A 25 12.56 8.02 11.95
CA VAL A 25 13.58 7.03 11.59
C VAL A 25 13.98 6.25 12.83
N PHE A 26 14.05 4.94 12.68
CA PHE A 26 14.46 3.97 13.69
C PHE A 26 15.56 3.08 13.12
N ASP A 27 16.36 2.47 13.99
CA ASP A 27 17.24 1.37 13.60
C ASP A 27 16.51 0.01 13.66
N THR A 28 17.19 -1.05 13.21
CA THR A 28 16.67 -2.43 13.25
C THR A 28 16.43 -2.97 14.66
N MET A 29 16.98 -2.32 15.69
CA MET A 29 16.72 -2.64 17.11
C MET A 29 15.49 -1.89 17.65
N GLY A 30 14.83 -1.07 16.83
CA GLY A 30 13.67 -0.27 17.23
C GLY A 30 14.02 1.01 17.98
N SER A 31 15.30 1.43 17.99
CA SER A 31 15.73 2.66 18.65
C SER A 31 15.46 3.87 17.76
N TYR A 32 14.79 4.87 18.30
CA TYR A 32 14.56 6.14 17.60
C TYR A 32 15.87 6.85 17.28
N GLN A 33 16.01 7.29 16.03
CA GLN A 33 17.20 7.99 15.54
C GLN A 33 16.93 9.48 15.31
N ARG A 34 15.87 9.82 14.57
CA ARG A 34 15.52 11.20 14.19
C ARG A 34 14.10 11.31 13.63
N THR A 35 13.62 12.53 13.50
CA THR A 35 12.38 12.89 12.80
C THR A 35 12.75 13.72 11.56
N LEU A 36 12.27 13.31 10.39
CA LEU A 36 12.59 13.94 9.09
C LEU A 36 11.50 14.91 8.63
N SER A 37 10.28 14.76 9.12
CA SER A 37 9.15 15.62 8.74
C SER A 37 8.27 15.94 9.94
N ARG A 38 7.50 17.02 9.85
CA ARG A 38 6.52 17.45 10.86
C ARG A 38 5.24 17.93 10.18
N ARG A 39 4.18 18.08 10.99
CA ARG A 39 2.90 18.57 10.48
C ARG A 39 3.01 19.98 9.90
N GLY A 40 2.51 20.14 8.68
CA GLY A 40 2.38 21.42 7.99
C GLY A 40 2.29 21.26 6.47
N GLU A 41 2.35 22.39 5.77
CA GLU A 41 2.25 22.50 4.30
C GLU A 41 3.54 23.05 3.66
N GLY A 42 4.56 23.37 4.45
CA GLY A 42 5.84 23.86 3.97
C GLY A 42 6.69 22.78 3.26
N PRO A 43 7.83 23.18 2.66
CA PRO A 43 8.77 22.23 2.06
C PRO A 43 9.20 21.14 3.06
N GLY A 44 8.95 19.87 2.73
CA GLY A 44 9.28 18.72 3.58
C GLY A 44 8.29 18.46 4.73
N GLU A 45 7.26 19.30 4.91
CA GLU A 45 6.20 19.11 5.92
C GLU A 45 5.03 18.28 5.34
N THR A 46 4.27 17.62 6.22
CA THR A 46 3.15 16.76 5.79
C THR A 46 1.95 16.87 6.73
N GLU A 47 0.76 17.08 6.18
CA GLU A 47 -0.46 17.12 7.01
C GLU A 47 -0.93 15.71 7.41
N ASN A 48 -0.92 14.79 6.45
CA ASN A 48 -1.56 13.48 6.54
C ASN A 48 -0.69 12.41 5.83
N PRO A 49 0.46 12.03 6.39
CA PRO A 49 1.35 11.04 5.79
C PRO A 49 0.64 9.68 5.75
N ASN A 50 0.48 9.12 4.54
CA ASN A 50 -0.24 7.86 4.36
C ASN A 50 0.69 6.70 4.05
N ASP A 51 1.64 6.88 3.14
CA ASP A 51 2.53 5.82 2.69
C ASP A 51 3.97 6.38 2.63
N VAL A 52 4.95 5.52 2.92
CA VAL A 52 6.39 5.83 2.90
C VAL A 52 7.02 5.19 1.67
N ILE A 53 7.64 6.00 0.82
CA ILE A 53 8.18 5.55 -0.47
C ILE A 53 9.69 5.65 -0.42
N LEU A 54 10.40 4.55 -0.65
CA LEU A 54 11.86 4.60 -0.83
C LEU A 54 12.15 5.21 -2.20
N GLY A 55 12.93 6.29 -2.19
CA GLY A 55 13.29 7.02 -3.39
C GLY A 55 14.59 6.54 -4.00
N ARG A 56 15.25 7.46 -4.70
CA ARG A 56 16.66 7.31 -5.10
C ARG A 56 17.56 7.23 -3.86
N PRO A 57 18.80 6.74 -3.98
CA PRO A 57 19.72 6.67 -2.84
C PRO A 57 19.77 7.98 -2.06
N GLY A 58 19.53 7.91 -0.74
CA GLY A 58 19.49 9.07 0.15
C GLY A 58 18.17 9.86 0.17
N ALA A 59 17.15 9.46 -0.58
CA ALA A 59 15.84 10.11 -0.60
C ALA A 59 14.74 9.20 -0.07
N VAL A 60 13.87 9.76 0.78
CA VAL A 60 12.64 9.13 1.24
C VAL A 60 11.44 10.00 0.89
N GLY A 61 10.38 9.36 0.43
CA GLY A 61 9.14 9.99 -0.01
C GLY A 61 8.02 9.82 1.02
N ILE A 62 7.24 10.86 1.22
CA ILE A 62 6.00 10.82 2.00
C ILE A 62 4.84 11.10 1.05
N MET A 63 3.87 10.19 1.00
CA MET A 63 2.71 10.33 0.13
C MET A 63 1.48 10.83 0.89
N GLN A 64 0.81 11.85 0.34
CA GLN A 64 -0.49 12.33 0.79
C GLN A 64 -1.58 11.93 -0.20
N ARG A 65 -2.70 11.37 0.28
CA ARG A 65 -3.69 10.71 -0.60
C ARG A 65 -4.70 11.61 -1.30
N VAL A 66 -5.22 12.66 -0.66
CA VAL A 66 -6.38 13.44 -1.19
C VAL A 66 -5.95 14.75 -1.89
N LEU A 67 -4.73 15.21 -1.61
CA LEU A 67 -4.02 16.23 -2.36
C LEU A 67 -2.77 15.56 -2.91
N PRO A 68 -2.81 15.00 -4.13
CA PRO A 68 -1.88 13.97 -4.60
C PRO A 68 -0.48 14.55 -4.75
N ARG A 69 0.33 14.38 -3.71
CA ARG A 69 1.71 14.83 -3.68
C ARG A 69 2.56 13.74 -3.06
N LEU A 70 3.67 13.47 -3.70
CA LEU A 70 4.77 12.68 -3.13
C LEU A 70 5.90 13.64 -2.80
N ILE A 71 6.11 13.89 -1.50
CA ILE A 71 7.10 14.84 -1.00
C ILE A 71 8.40 14.10 -0.76
N TRP A 72 9.50 14.57 -1.36
CA TRP A 72 10.82 13.99 -1.22
C TRP A 72 11.62 14.73 -0.15
N ILE A 73 12.31 13.96 0.69
CA ILE A 73 13.12 14.43 1.81
C ILE A 73 14.45 13.69 1.79
N ASP A 74 15.54 14.40 2.08
CA ASP A 74 16.85 13.80 2.30
C ASP A 74 16.81 12.94 3.58
N ALA A 75 17.13 11.66 3.42
CA ALA A 75 17.01 10.65 4.47
C ALA A 75 17.98 10.88 5.66
N VAL A 76 19.02 11.70 5.46
CA VAL A 76 20.04 11.99 6.46
C VAL A 76 19.79 13.34 7.12
N SER A 77 19.72 14.42 6.33
CA SER A 77 19.60 15.78 6.85
C SER A 77 18.15 16.17 7.18
N GLY A 78 17.17 15.54 6.53
CA GLY A 78 15.77 15.98 6.59
C GLY A 78 15.46 17.17 5.69
N ASP A 79 16.41 17.58 4.83
CA ASP A 79 16.19 18.70 3.91
C ASP A 79 15.16 18.32 2.83
N PRO A 80 14.28 19.25 2.44
CA PRO A 80 13.31 19.00 1.37
C PRO A 80 14.01 18.88 0.01
N LEU A 81 13.71 17.82 -0.73
CA LEU A 81 14.21 17.56 -2.08
C LEU A 81 13.21 17.91 -3.18
N GLY A 82 12.03 18.42 -2.80
CA GLY A 82 10.95 18.77 -3.72
C GLY A 82 9.78 17.80 -3.62
N SER A 83 8.97 17.73 -4.67
CA SER A 83 7.81 16.86 -4.70
C SER A 83 7.42 16.48 -6.12
N LEU A 84 6.89 15.27 -6.28
CA LEU A 84 6.19 14.87 -7.49
C LEU A 84 4.72 15.29 -7.39
N GLU A 85 4.32 16.12 -8.35
CA GLU A 85 2.94 16.55 -8.57
C GLU A 85 2.46 16.00 -9.91
N PRO A 86 1.38 15.18 -9.94
CA PRO A 86 0.99 14.47 -11.14
C PRO A 86 0.48 15.45 -12.22
N LYS A 87 0.94 15.26 -13.45
CA LYS A 87 0.55 15.97 -14.65
C LYS A 87 0.19 14.96 -15.73
N ARG A 88 -0.82 15.30 -16.53
CA ARG A 88 -1.23 14.55 -17.72
C ARG A 88 -0.11 14.53 -18.77
N PRO A 89 -0.19 13.66 -19.79
CA PRO A 89 0.82 13.58 -20.84
C PRO A 89 1.03 14.87 -21.63
N ASP A 90 0.08 15.80 -21.63
CA ASP A 90 0.18 17.13 -22.25
C ASP A 90 0.84 18.18 -21.34
N GLY A 91 1.20 17.81 -20.11
CA GLY A 91 1.81 18.67 -19.10
C GLY A 91 0.82 19.42 -18.20
N GLN A 92 -0.50 19.29 -18.44
CA GLN A 92 -1.50 19.90 -17.57
C GLN A 92 -1.56 19.20 -16.21
N PRO A 93 -1.73 19.94 -15.09
CA PRO A 93 -1.89 19.33 -13.78
C PRO A 93 -3.05 18.32 -13.72
N LEU A 94 -2.85 17.23 -12.99
CA LEU A 94 -3.93 16.31 -12.63
C LEU A 94 -4.58 16.80 -11.33
N GLU A 95 -5.59 17.64 -11.46
CA GLU A 95 -6.16 18.43 -10.34
C GLU A 95 -6.76 17.60 -9.21
N LEU A 96 -7.41 16.48 -9.53
CA LEU A 96 -8.08 15.64 -8.54
C LEU A 96 -7.75 14.16 -8.78
N ALA A 97 -6.94 13.60 -7.91
CA ALA A 97 -6.62 12.18 -7.90
C ALA A 97 -6.35 11.69 -6.47
N VAL A 98 -6.64 10.41 -6.24
CA VAL A 98 -6.27 9.71 -5.02
C VAL A 98 -5.10 8.77 -5.28
N PHE A 99 -4.02 8.88 -4.50
CA PHE A 99 -2.86 7.99 -4.63
C PHE A 99 -3.00 6.72 -3.77
N PHE A 100 -2.43 5.61 -4.26
CA PHE A 100 -2.48 4.26 -3.71
C PHE A 100 -1.11 3.58 -3.76
N GLY A 101 -0.06 4.33 -3.41
CA GLY A 101 1.33 3.87 -3.36
C GLY A 101 2.14 4.35 -4.55
N ALA A 102 3.46 4.22 -4.43
CA ALA A 102 4.39 4.51 -5.50
C ALA A 102 5.62 3.59 -5.44
N VAL A 103 6.28 3.40 -6.57
CA VAL A 103 7.55 2.67 -6.68
C VAL A 103 8.47 3.48 -7.58
N VAL A 104 9.69 3.77 -7.12
CA VAL A 104 10.72 4.47 -7.89
C VAL A 104 11.59 3.46 -8.64
N LYS A 105 11.80 3.70 -9.93
CA LYS A 105 12.68 2.91 -10.81
C LYS A 105 13.56 3.86 -11.63
N GLY A 106 14.79 4.07 -11.15
CA GLY A 106 15.73 5.00 -11.78
C GLY A 106 15.15 6.42 -11.80
N GLU A 107 14.89 6.95 -13.01
CA GLU A 107 14.32 8.30 -13.21
C GLU A 107 12.81 8.34 -13.41
N ARG A 108 12.14 7.24 -13.09
CA ARG A 108 10.69 7.10 -13.26
C ARG A 108 10.05 6.72 -11.94
N THR A 109 8.86 7.24 -11.71
CA THR A 109 8.04 6.87 -10.56
C THR A 109 6.74 6.27 -11.06
N ALA A 110 6.51 5.00 -10.78
CA ALA A 110 5.21 4.39 -10.97
C ALA A 110 4.31 4.72 -9.78
N VAL A 111 3.09 5.17 -10.04
CA VAL A 111 2.12 5.54 -9.01
C VAL A 111 0.80 4.83 -9.31
N GLY A 112 0.29 4.11 -8.32
CA GLY A 112 -1.09 3.65 -8.33
C GLY A 112 -1.97 4.84 -7.95
N LEU A 113 -2.90 5.24 -8.81
CA LEU A 113 -3.76 6.38 -8.54
C LEU A 113 -5.14 6.23 -9.17
N CYS A 114 -6.09 7.02 -8.68
CA CYS A 114 -7.43 7.11 -9.23
C CYS A 114 -7.75 8.59 -9.48
N PRO A 115 -7.64 9.06 -10.74
CA PRO A 115 -8.20 10.35 -11.11
C PRO A 115 -9.70 10.37 -10.86
N VAL A 116 -10.19 11.51 -10.41
CA VAL A 116 -11.60 11.74 -10.16
C VAL A 116 -12.08 12.78 -11.16
N GLU A 117 -12.96 12.38 -12.07
CA GLU A 117 -13.58 13.27 -13.03
C GLU A 117 -15.03 13.54 -12.60
N ILE A 118 -15.34 14.82 -12.35
CA ILE A 118 -16.69 15.25 -11.98
C ILE A 118 -17.42 15.61 -13.27
N THR A 119 -18.41 14.80 -13.64
CA THR A 119 -19.33 15.11 -14.75
C THR A 119 -20.65 15.66 -14.21
N SER A 120 -21.52 16.15 -15.09
CA SER A 120 -22.86 16.62 -14.71
C SER A 120 -23.77 15.50 -14.19
N GLU A 121 -23.44 14.24 -14.48
CA GLU A 121 -24.29 13.07 -14.19
C GLU A 121 -23.70 12.14 -13.14
N ALA A 122 -22.36 12.07 -13.04
CA ALA A 122 -21.66 11.16 -12.13
C ALA A 122 -20.27 11.65 -11.75
N LEU A 123 -19.77 11.11 -10.63
CA LEU A 123 -18.35 11.11 -10.30
C LEU A 123 -17.74 9.84 -10.90
N VAL A 124 -16.79 10.02 -11.81
CA VAL A 124 -16.10 8.93 -12.50
C VAL A 124 -14.70 8.81 -11.90
N GLU A 125 -14.46 7.68 -11.25
CA GLU A 125 -13.16 7.30 -10.74
C GLU A 125 -12.56 6.29 -11.71
N VAL A 126 -11.29 6.42 -12.11
CA VAL A 126 -10.64 5.42 -12.97
C VAL A 126 -9.34 4.99 -12.34
N PRO A 127 -9.28 3.85 -11.65
CA PRO A 127 -8.05 3.34 -11.07
C PRO A 127 -7.03 2.98 -12.17
N GLN A 128 -5.81 3.44 -11.98
CA GLN A 128 -4.70 3.29 -12.91
C GLN A 128 -3.38 3.06 -12.15
N VAL A 129 -2.41 2.45 -12.83
CA VAL A 129 -1.01 2.44 -12.41
C VAL A 129 -0.20 3.08 -13.53
N VAL A 130 0.25 4.30 -13.29
CA VAL A 130 0.81 5.23 -14.28
C VAL A 130 2.28 5.49 -13.96
N VAL A 131 3.09 5.75 -14.99
CA VAL A 131 4.51 6.07 -14.85
C VAL A 131 4.73 7.55 -15.13
N PHE A 132 5.37 8.22 -14.17
CA PHE A 132 5.74 9.62 -14.23
C PHE A 132 7.25 9.81 -14.34
N ASP A 133 7.68 10.87 -15.02
CA ASP A 133 9.04 11.40 -14.92
C ASP A 133 9.24 12.23 -13.63
N ASP A 134 10.46 12.74 -13.41
CA ASP A 134 10.80 13.56 -12.23
C ASP A 134 10.01 14.88 -12.16
N ASP A 135 9.56 15.41 -13.29
CA ASP A 135 8.71 16.60 -13.35
C ASP A 135 7.23 16.28 -13.05
N GLY A 136 6.91 15.01 -12.81
CA GLY A 136 5.57 14.51 -12.55
C GLY A 136 4.70 14.42 -13.80
N ARG A 137 5.25 14.45 -15.01
CA ARG A 137 4.50 14.24 -16.25
C ARG A 137 4.33 12.76 -16.52
N GLU A 138 3.11 12.36 -16.82
CA GLU A 138 2.83 11.00 -17.28
C GLU A 138 3.57 10.72 -18.58
N ILE A 139 4.39 9.66 -18.58
CA ILE A 139 5.18 9.22 -19.73
C ILE A 139 4.79 7.81 -20.22
N ASP A 140 4.16 6.99 -19.38
CA ASP A 140 3.70 5.63 -19.72
C ASP A 140 2.71 5.11 -18.67
N TYR A 141 2.22 3.87 -18.80
CA TYR A 141 1.36 3.22 -17.82
C TYR A 141 1.49 1.70 -17.86
N TYR A 142 1.22 1.06 -16.73
CA TYR A 142 1.08 -0.40 -16.63
C TYR A 142 -0.36 -0.86 -16.72
N TYR A 143 -1.29 -0.05 -16.20
CA TYR A 143 -2.70 -0.42 -16.16
C TYR A 143 -3.58 0.83 -16.15
N LYS A 144 -4.65 0.79 -16.93
CA LYS A 144 -5.76 1.74 -16.82
C LYS A 144 -7.08 0.99 -16.87
N SER A 145 -7.89 1.13 -15.82
CA SER A 145 -9.23 0.55 -15.80
C SER A 145 -10.09 1.14 -16.92
N GLN A 146 -11.00 0.34 -17.45
CA GLN A 146 -12.08 0.86 -18.30
C GLN A 146 -13.26 1.29 -17.41
N PRO A 147 -13.86 2.47 -17.61
CA PRO A 147 -15.00 2.95 -16.83
C PRO A 147 -16.19 1.99 -16.86
N GLU A 148 -16.44 1.32 -17.98
CA GLU A 148 -17.57 0.41 -18.19
C GLU A 148 -17.46 -0.88 -17.37
N LEU A 149 -16.25 -1.23 -16.91
CA LEU A 149 -16.00 -2.36 -16.02
C LEU A 149 -16.16 -1.99 -14.55
N GLN A 150 -16.41 -0.71 -14.24
CA GLN A 150 -16.77 -0.29 -12.90
C GLN A 150 -18.26 -0.45 -12.69
N THR A 151 -18.67 -1.68 -12.44
CA THR A 151 -19.87 -1.85 -11.62
C THR A 151 -19.48 -1.33 -10.25
N ASN A 152 -20.09 -0.22 -9.80
CA ASN A 152 -20.21 0.00 -8.37
C ASN A 152 -20.78 -1.30 -7.82
N ASP A 153 -19.97 -2.02 -7.06
CA ASP A 153 -20.49 -3.14 -6.32
C ASP A 153 -21.46 -2.52 -5.30
N ASP A 154 -22.75 -2.56 -5.60
CA ASP A 154 -23.80 -2.03 -4.73
C ASP A 154 -23.70 -2.63 -3.32
N SER A 155 -23.04 -3.79 -3.16
CA SER A 155 -22.77 -4.40 -1.87
C SER A 155 -21.61 -3.75 -1.09
N CYS A 156 -20.72 -2.99 -1.74
CA CYS A 156 -19.58 -2.33 -1.10
C CYS A 156 -19.11 -1.03 -1.83
N PRO A 157 -19.89 0.07 -1.77
CA PRO A 157 -19.62 1.30 -2.51
C PRO A 157 -18.35 2.07 -2.05
N THR A 158 -17.83 1.74 -0.87
CA THR A 158 -16.61 2.36 -0.29
C THR A 158 -15.32 1.66 -0.71
N TYR A 159 -15.41 0.58 -1.49
CA TYR A 159 -14.27 -0.22 -1.91
C TYR A 159 -13.35 0.59 -2.84
N ARG A 160 -12.04 0.56 -2.54
CA ARG A 160 -10.98 1.19 -3.34
C ARG A 160 -9.89 0.15 -3.58
N TRP A 161 -9.94 -0.47 -4.75
CA TRP A 161 -9.26 -1.75 -4.97
C TRP A 161 -7.76 -1.63 -5.24
N LEU A 162 -7.23 -0.46 -5.63
CA LEU A 162 -5.78 -0.30 -5.81
C LEU A 162 -4.99 -0.26 -4.50
N ASN A 163 -5.63 0.06 -3.38
CA ASN A 163 -4.93 0.29 -2.11
C ASN A 163 -4.18 -0.97 -1.65
N ARG A 164 -2.84 -0.94 -1.68
CA ARG A 164 -1.91 -2.04 -1.34
C ARG A 164 -2.04 -3.31 -2.21
N ARG A 165 -2.69 -3.24 -3.37
CA ARG A 165 -3.00 -4.42 -4.21
C ARG A 165 -2.18 -4.53 -5.48
N TRP A 166 -1.01 -3.92 -5.48
CA TRP A 166 -0.11 -3.99 -6.61
C TRP A 166 1.34 -3.93 -6.15
N ALA A 167 2.21 -4.52 -6.96
CA ALA A 167 3.66 -4.46 -6.79
C ALA A 167 4.33 -4.45 -8.17
N LEU A 168 5.56 -3.96 -8.21
CA LEU A 168 6.43 -3.99 -9.39
C LEU A 168 7.70 -4.78 -9.07
N ASP A 169 8.11 -5.66 -9.97
CA ASP A 169 9.45 -6.25 -9.93
C ASP A 169 10.50 -5.35 -10.61
N ASP A 170 11.74 -5.82 -10.66
CA ASP A 170 12.85 -5.13 -11.36
C ASP A 170 12.79 -5.22 -12.88
N SER A 171 11.91 -6.04 -13.44
CA SER A 171 11.74 -6.20 -14.89
C SER A 171 10.60 -5.36 -15.46
N ASP A 172 10.09 -4.38 -14.70
CA ASP A 172 8.91 -3.58 -15.06
C ASP A 172 7.66 -4.46 -15.31
N HIS A 173 7.46 -5.49 -14.48
CA HIS A 173 6.21 -6.24 -14.43
C HIS A 173 5.33 -5.79 -13.27
N LEU A 174 4.13 -5.31 -13.59
CA LEU A 174 3.09 -4.99 -12.62
C LEU A 174 2.32 -6.24 -12.26
N TYR A 175 2.24 -6.56 -10.98
CA TYR A 175 1.28 -7.51 -10.44
C TYR A 175 0.11 -6.77 -9.81
N LEU A 176 -1.11 -7.22 -10.08
CA LEU A 176 -2.32 -6.53 -9.70
C LEU A 176 -3.42 -7.52 -9.32
N THR A 177 -4.24 -7.19 -8.33
CA THR A 177 -5.49 -7.93 -8.05
C THR A 177 -6.72 -7.06 -8.40
N PRO A 178 -7.20 -7.10 -9.65
CA PRO A 178 -8.19 -6.13 -10.14
C PRO A 178 -9.63 -6.40 -9.66
N GLU A 179 -9.92 -7.59 -9.14
CA GLU A 179 -11.26 -7.97 -8.71
C GLU A 179 -11.37 -8.04 -7.18
N ARG A 180 -12.52 -7.63 -6.63
CA ARG A 180 -12.81 -7.63 -5.20
C ARG A 180 -12.98 -9.03 -4.62
N ASP A 181 -13.87 -9.81 -5.24
CA ASP A 181 -14.44 -11.03 -4.65
C ASP A 181 -13.95 -12.32 -5.30
N ARG A 182 -13.14 -12.19 -6.34
CA ARG A 182 -12.51 -13.31 -7.04
C ARG A 182 -11.03 -13.31 -6.78
N TYR A 183 -10.49 -14.49 -6.51
CA TYR A 183 -9.05 -14.67 -6.53
C TYR A 183 -8.57 -14.57 -7.99
N LEU A 184 -8.19 -13.36 -8.40
CA LEU A 184 -7.59 -13.08 -9.70
C LEU A 184 -6.35 -12.22 -9.48
N VAL A 185 -5.19 -12.76 -9.86
CA VAL A 185 -3.92 -12.02 -9.91
C VAL A 185 -3.51 -11.92 -11.37
N VAL A 186 -3.15 -10.72 -11.81
CA VAL A 186 -2.80 -10.44 -13.21
C VAL A 186 -1.44 -9.77 -13.25
N CYS A 187 -0.62 -10.16 -14.22
CA CYS A 187 0.65 -9.54 -14.52
C CYS A 187 0.54 -8.73 -15.82
N TYR A 188 1.03 -7.50 -15.80
CA TYR A 188 1.10 -6.59 -16.94
C TYR A 188 2.53 -6.12 -17.17
N ALA A 189 2.92 -6.02 -18.43
CA ALA A 189 4.09 -5.24 -18.84
C ALA A 189 3.72 -3.76 -18.97
N LEU A 190 4.75 -2.91 -19.01
CA LEU A 190 4.63 -1.52 -19.45
C LEU A 190 3.87 -1.40 -20.79
N GLY A 191 3.12 -0.33 -20.97
CA GLY A 191 2.20 -0.13 -22.09
C GLY A 191 0.87 -0.89 -21.96
N GLY A 192 0.59 -1.50 -20.81
CA GLY A 192 -0.70 -2.15 -20.54
C GLY A 192 -0.86 -3.57 -21.11
N LYS A 193 0.22 -4.20 -21.57
CA LYS A 193 0.14 -5.56 -22.13
C LYS A 193 0.02 -6.59 -21.01
N LYS A 194 -1.12 -7.27 -20.92
CA LYS A 194 -1.27 -8.44 -20.04
C LYS A 194 -0.27 -9.54 -20.44
N ILE A 195 0.50 -10.03 -19.48
CA ILE A 195 1.44 -11.15 -19.64
C ILE A 195 0.77 -12.47 -19.26
N TRP A 196 0.28 -12.56 -18.02
CA TRP A 196 -0.40 -13.74 -17.51
C TRP A 196 -1.48 -13.37 -16.49
N SER A 197 -2.34 -14.32 -16.16
CA SER A 197 -3.23 -14.23 -15.00
C SER A 197 -3.37 -15.60 -14.35
N THR A 198 -3.50 -15.62 -13.03
CA THR A 198 -3.77 -16.83 -12.26
C THR A 198 -5.04 -16.68 -11.44
N GLU A 199 -5.72 -17.79 -11.24
CA GLU A 199 -6.96 -17.86 -10.48
C GLU A 199 -6.93 -19.04 -9.53
N ARG A 200 -7.65 -18.92 -8.41
CA ARG A 200 -7.86 -20.01 -7.47
C ARG A 200 -9.32 -20.05 -7.04
N ASP A 201 -9.79 -21.24 -6.68
CA ASP A 201 -11.06 -21.37 -6.00
C ASP A 201 -10.89 -20.94 -4.53
N TYR A 202 -10.98 -19.64 -4.30
CA TYR A 202 -10.93 -19.03 -2.98
C TYR A 202 -11.99 -17.96 -2.88
N ARG A 203 -12.69 -17.93 -1.75
CA ARG A 203 -13.62 -16.87 -1.39
C ARG A 203 -13.31 -16.39 0.00
N ALA A 204 -13.34 -15.07 0.17
CA ALA A 204 -13.31 -14.46 1.48
C ALA A 204 -14.52 -14.94 2.30
N PRO A 205 -14.31 -15.33 3.56
CA PRO A 205 -15.38 -15.80 4.42
C PRO A 205 -16.25 -14.64 4.91
N ILE A 206 -17.48 -14.95 5.27
CA ILE A 206 -18.44 -13.97 5.82
C ILE A 206 -17.94 -13.51 7.19
N ARG A 207 -18.00 -12.20 7.44
CA ARG A 207 -17.69 -11.58 8.73
C ARG A 207 -18.69 -12.05 9.78
N ASP A 208 -18.19 -12.43 10.94
CA ASP A 208 -19.05 -12.77 12.08
C ASP A 208 -19.64 -11.51 12.73
N ALA A 209 -20.67 -11.71 13.57
CA ALA A 209 -21.35 -10.61 14.25
C ALA A 209 -20.39 -9.75 15.10
N ARG A 210 -19.42 -10.38 15.77
CA ARG A 210 -18.42 -9.68 16.59
C ARG A 210 -17.57 -8.73 15.75
N THR A 211 -17.14 -9.16 14.57
CA THR A 211 -16.36 -8.33 13.64
C THR A 211 -17.19 -7.16 13.15
N LEU A 212 -18.44 -7.42 12.76
CA LEU A 212 -19.37 -6.38 12.31
C LEU A 212 -19.62 -5.33 13.42
N ASP A 213 -19.85 -5.76 14.66
CA ASP A 213 -20.04 -4.86 15.81
C ASP A 213 -18.81 -4.00 16.07
N LYS A 214 -17.60 -4.61 16.00
CA LYS A 214 -16.33 -3.88 16.13
C LYS A 214 -16.17 -2.83 15.02
N MET A 215 -16.46 -3.17 13.77
CA MET A 215 -16.40 -2.24 12.64
C MET A 215 -17.38 -1.09 12.84
N GLN A 216 -18.63 -1.37 13.22
CA GLN A 216 -19.61 -0.33 13.54
C GLN A 216 -19.16 0.58 14.69
N ALA A 217 -18.51 0.04 15.72
CA ALA A 217 -17.96 0.83 16.82
C ALA A 217 -16.79 1.73 16.38
N LEU A 218 -15.87 1.21 15.55
CA LEU A 218 -14.77 1.99 14.98
C LEU A 218 -15.29 3.12 14.09
N ARG A 219 -16.29 2.85 13.25
CA ARG A 219 -16.96 3.85 12.41
C ARG A 219 -17.53 5.02 13.20
N LYS A 220 -18.10 4.76 14.39
CA LYS A 220 -18.62 5.82 15.26
C LYS A 220 -17.53 6.68 15.90
N ARG A 221 -16.33 6.13 16.07
CA ARG A 221 -15.20 6.80 16.75
C ARG A 221 -14.30 7.56 15.79
N HIS A 222 -14.10 7.03 14.60
CA HIS A 222 -13.23 7.61 13.60
C HIS A 222 -14.05 7.98 12.37
N ASN A 223 -14.04 9.26 12.01
CA ASN A 223 -14.59 9.78 10.76
C ASN A 223 -13.71 9.34 9.55
N MET A 224 -13.21 8.11 9.58
CA MET A 224 -12.33 7.55 8.55
C MET A 224 -13.17 7.09 7.37
N ILE A 225 -12.85 7.69 6.23
CA ILE A 225 -13.23 7.24 4.90
C ILE A 225 -12.44 5.95 4.65
N GLN A 226 -13.06 4.91 4.09
CA GLN A 226 -12.47 3.62 3.68
C GLN A 226 -12.53 2.46 4.71
N GLN A 227 -13.74 2.04 5.07
CA GLN A 227 -13.96 0.64 5.45
C GLN A 227 -14.89 -0.02 4.44
N GLU A 228 -14.53 -1.24 4.02
CA GLU A 228 -15.39 -2.13 3.24
C GLU A 228 -16.58 -2.56 4.12
N ASP A 229 -17.64 -1.75 4.14
CA ASP A 229 -18.85 -1.97 4.94
C ASP A 229 -19.76 -3.01 4.26
N CYS A 230 -19.23 -4.23 4.10
CA CYS A 230 -19.90 -5.36 3.48
C CYS A 230 -19.84 -6.60 4.38
N ASP A 231 -20.65 -7.60 4.10
CA ASP A 231 -20.68 -8.85 4.87
C ASP A 231 -19.43 -9.71 4.63
N ARG A 232 -18.80 -9.59 3.45
CA ARG A 232 -17.55 -10.26 3.10
C ARG A 232 -16.43 -9.27 2.85
N PRO A 233 -15.22 -9.44 3.40
CA PRO A 233 -14.09 -8.65 2.94
C PRO A 233 -13.78 -9.00 1.48
N SER A 234 -13.08 -8.12 0.80
CA SER A 234 -12.42 -8.45 -0.46
C SER A 234 -11.43 -9.61 -0.26
N VAL A 235 -11.12 -10.36 -1.31
CA VAL A 235 -10.24 -11.55 -1.26
C VAL A 235 -8.85 -11.21 -0.74
N PHE A 236 -8.31 -10.08 -1.18
CA PHE A 236 -6.92 -9.68 -0.92
C PHE A 236 -6.84 -8.52 0.07
N ARG A 237 -5.84 -8.55 0.94
CA ARG A 237 -5.50 -7.42 1.82
C ARG A 237 -4.33 -6.62 1.28
N SER A 238 -3.30 -7.31 0.79
CA SER A 238 -2.12 -6.69 0.22
C SER A 238 -1.42 -7.61 -0.78
N LEU A 239 -0.58 -7.05 -1.64
CA LEU A 239 0.27 -7.78 -2.58
C LEU A 239 1.67 -7.17 -2.53
N HIS A 240 2.70 -8.02 -2.42
CA HIS A 240 4.09 -7.60 -2.36
C HIS A 240 4.97 -8.42 -3.29
N TRP A 241 6.06 -7.82 -3.77
CA TRP A 241 7.17 -8.55 -4.38
C TRP A 241 8.29 -8.70 -3.36
N ASP A 242 8.95 -9.87 -3.32
CA ASP A 242 9.96 -10.18 -2.31
C ASP A 242 11.40 -9.83 -2.70
N GLY A 243 11.60 -9.17 -3.84
CA GLY A 243 12.94 -8.88 -4.36
C GLY A 243 13.51 -9.99 -5.23
N ASN A 244 12.83 -11.14 -5.36
CA ASN A 244 13.30 -12.30 -6.11
C ASN A 244 12.23 -12.78 -7.13
N ASP A 245 11.93 -14.08 -7.16
CA ASP A 245 11.00 -14.67 -8.15
C ASP A 245 9.58 -14.85 -7.62
N ARG A 246 9.22 -14.23 -6.49
CA ARG A 246 7.92 -14.47 -5.85
C ARG A 246 7.14 -13.19 -5.59
N ILE A 247 5.84 -13.31 -5.79
CA ILE A 247 4.85 -12.39 -5.25
C ILE A 247 4.15 -13.02 -4.04
N TRP A 248 3.96 -12.20 -3.02
CA TRP A 248 3.30 -12.52 -1.76
C TRP A 248 1.92 -11.88 -1.77
N VAL A 249 0.90 -12.70 -1.82
CA VAL A 249 -0.49 -12.27 -1.94
C VAL A 249 -1.20 -12.54 -0.62
N GLU A 250 -1.44 -11.48 0.16
CA GLU A 250 -2.10 -11.58 1.46
C GLU A 250 -3.61 -11.76 1.32
N LEU A 251 -4.15 -12.79 1.95
CA LEU A 251 -5.57 -13.13 1.90
C LEU A 251 -6.33 -12.58 3.11
N ASN A 252 -7.56 -12.11 2.89
CA ASN A 252 -8.51 -11.89 3.98
C ASN A 252 -9.14 -13.22 4.42
N GLN A 253 -8.59 -13.80 5.48
CA GLN A 253 -9.11 -15.01 6.11
C GLN A 253 -10.23 -14.76 7.12
N ALA A 254 -10.92 -15.85 7.52
CA ALA A 254 -11.95 -15.84 8.55
C ALA A 254 -11.28 -15.72 9.91
N MET A 255 -11.34 -14.52 10.48
CA MET A 255 -10.64 -14.08 11.69
C MET A 255 -9.11 -14.27 11.62
N PRO A 256 -8.32 -13.26 12.03
CA PRO A 256 -6.99 -13.57 12.52
C PRO A 256 -7.17 -14.43 13.78
N GLU A 257 -6.92 -15.73 13.69
CA GLU A 257 -6.71 -16.54 14.89
C GLU A 257 -5.65 -15.83 15.74
N ARG A 258 -5.87 -15.76 17.05
CA ARG A 258 -4.90 -15.10 17.95
C ARG A 258 -3.54 -15.75 17.71
N GLY A 259 -2.56 -14.91 17.40
CA GLY A 259 -1.22 -15.36 17.02
C GLY A 259 -1.00 -15.72 15.55
N VAL A 260 -1.90 -15.33 14.65
CA VAL A 260 -1.67 -15.29 13.20
C VAL A 260 -1.55 -13.82 12.76
N LEU A 261 -0.42 -13.47 12.17
CA LEU A 261 -0.13 -12.13 11.65
C LEU A 261 -0.76 -11.91 10.28
N GLY A 262 -0.67 -12.91 9.42
CA GLY A 262 -1.16 -12.86 8.05
C GLY A 262 -1.04 -14.22 7.37
N CYS A 263 -1.81 -14.39 6.30
CA CYS A 263 -1.75 -15.55 5.43
C CYS A 263 -1.48 -15.10 4.01
N TYR A 264 -0.45 -15.68 3.41
CA TYR A 264 0.08 -15.29 2.12
C TYR A 264 0.10 -16.49 1.21
N ASP A 265 -0.44 -16.35 0.01
CA ASP A 265 -0.12 -17.25 -1.08
C ASP A 265 1.12 -16.71 -1.80
N LEU A 266 2.08 -17.61 -2.07
CA LEU A 266 3.28 -17.31 -2.83
C LEU A 266 3.06 -17.78 -4.26
N LEU A 267 3.22 -16.87 -5.22
CA LEU A 267 3.13 -17.18 -6.65
C LEU A 267 4.45 -16.86 -7.33
N ALA A 268 4.82 -17.64 -8.34
CA ALA A 268 5.99 -17.35 -9.16
C ALA A 268 5.75 -16.12 -10.04
N CYS A 269 6.70 -15.20 -10.07
CA CYS A 269 6.70 -14.00 -10.91
C CYS A 269 6.61 -14.34 -12.42
N SER A 270 7.20 -15.47 -12.83
CA SER A 270 7.33 -15.88 -14.23
C SER A 270 6.00 -16.14 -14.93
N ASP A 271 5.05 -16.78 -14.23
CA ASP A 271 3.82 -17.29 -14.85
C ASP A 271 2.60 -17.31 -13.90
N GLY A 272 2.75 -16.84 -12.67
CA GLY A 272 1.68 -16.86 -11.67
C GLY A 272 1.40 -18.25 -11.09
N THR A 273 2.31 -19.22 -11.27
CA THR A 273 2.19 -20.55 -10.67
C THR A 273 2.11 -20.43 -9.15
N TYR A 274 1.10 -21.05 -8.55
CA TYR A 274 1.00 -21.16 -7.10
C TYR A 274 2.10 -22.08 -6.57
N LEU A 275 2.90 -21.54 -5.64
CA LEU A 275 4.01 -22.26 -5.02
C LEU A 275 3.55 -22.92 -3.73
N LYS A 276 3.07 -22.11 -2.78
CA LYS A 276 2.62 -22.56 -1.47
C LYS A 276 1.87 -21.44 -0.74
N GLN A 277 1.33 -21.79 0.42
CA GLN A 277 0.77 -20.85 1.37
C GLN A 277 1.68 -20.75 2.59
N VAL A 278 1.95 -19.52 3.02
CA VAL A 278 2.71 -19.18 4.22
C VAL A 278 1.76 -18.52 5.22
N ILE A 279 1.72 -19.07 6.43
CA ILE A 279 0.96 -18.49 7.54
C ILE A 279 1.98 -17.98 8.56
N LEU A 280 2.03 -16.67 8.74
CA LEU A 280 2.91 -16.05 9.71
C LEU A 280 2.28 -16.16 11.09
N LYS A 281 2.91 -16.94 11.98
CA LYS A 281 2.45 -17.16 13.35
C LYS A 281 3.38 -16.48 14.36
N GLY A 282 2.83 -16.04 15.48
CA GLY A 282 3.60 -15.45 16.59
C GLY A 282 2.70 -15.08 17.76
N GLU A 283 3.24 -14.45 18.79
CA GLU A 283 2.44 -13.86 19.88
C GLU A 283 1.94 -12.47 19.46
N PHE A 284 0.94 -12.43 18.59
CA PHE A 284 0.36 -11.20 18.04
C PHE A 284 -1.08 -11.02 18.54
N ASP A 285 -1.39 -9.82 19.01
CA ASP A 285 -2.75 -9.40 19.31
C ASP A 285 -3.33 -8.61 18.12
N PRO A 286 -4.22 -9.22 17.31
CA PRO A 286 -4.77 -8.55 16.12
C PRO A 286 -5.61 -7.30 16.43
N ASP A 287 -6.05 -7.11 17.67
CA ASP A 287 -6.78 -5.91 18.07
C ASP A 287 -5.83 -4.74 18.39
N ARG A 288 -4.59 -5.00 18.84
CA ARG A 288 -3.65 -3.99 19.33
C ARG A 288 -2.45 -3.76 18.42
N ASP A 289 -1.94 -4.83 17.84
CA ASP A 289 -0.67 -4.83 17.14
C ASP A 289 -0.86 -4.56 15.64
N ARG A 290 0.18 -4.08 14.96
CA ARG A 290 0.18 -3.82 13.52
C ARG A 290 1.43 -4.38 12.89
N ALA A 291 1.31 -4.92 11.68
CA ALA A 291 2.46 -5.32 10.88
C ALA A 291 2.53 -4.59 9.55
N PHE A 292 3.76 -4.29 9.15
CA PHE A 292 4.10 -3.61 7.92
C PHE A 292 5.15 -4.43 7.18
N TRP A 293 4.96 -4.58 5.88
CA TRP A 293 5.93 -5.21 5.01
C TRP A 293 7.10 -4.26 4.76
N LEU A 294 8.34 -4.74 4.93
CA LEU A 294 9.56 -3.95 4.75
C LEU A 294 10.39 -4.38 3.53
N GLY A 295 9.86 -5.25 2.67
CA GLY A 295 10.61 -5.83 1.54
C GLY A 295 11.45 -7.05 1.95
N GLY A 296 11.73 -7.93 0.98
CA GLY A 296 12.58 -9.11 1.22
C GLY A 296 12.00 -10.13 2.21
N GLY A 297 10.67 -10.19 2.36
CA GLY A 297 10.01 -11.01 3.39
C GLY A 297 10.31 -10.58 4.82
N ARG A 298 10.67 -9.31 5.04
CA ARG A 298 10.83 -8.73 6.37
C ARG A 298 9.56 -7.99 6.78
N PHE A 299 9.24 -8.07 8.06
CA PHE A 299 8.08 -7.41 8.63
C PHE A 299 8.46 -6.58 9.84
N LEU A 300 7.96 -5.36 9.93
CA LEU A 300 7.93 -4.62 11.18
C LEU A 300 6.62 -4.92 11.90
N VAL A 301 6.70 -5.38 13.14
CA VAL A 301 5.56 -5.54 14.04
C VAL A 301 5.63 -4.47 15.10
N ILE A 302 4.62 -3.61 15.17
CA ILE A 302 4.46 -2.61 16.23
C ILE A 302 3.47 -3.16 17.24
N ARG A 303 3.95 -3.38 18.47
CA ARG A 303 3.16 -3.85 19.61
C ARG A 303 2.88 -2.73 20.57
N ILE A 304 1.72 -2.75 21.23
CA ILE A 304 1.40 -1.78 22.28
C ILE A 304 1.43 -2.53 23.62
N ASN A 305 2.36 -2.18 24.51
CA ASN A 305 2.44 -2.77 25.85
C ASN A 305 1.30 -2.26 26.75
N ASP A 306 1.17 -2.81 27.96
CA ASP A 306 0.07 -2.46 28.88
C ASP A 306 0.12 -1.02 29.39
N ASP A 307 1.29 -0.39 29.34
CA ASP A 307 1.51 1.03 29.65
C ASP A 307 1.17 1.96 28.46
N GLY A 308 0.80 1.40 27.30
CA GLY A 308 0.46 2.13 26.08
C GLY A 308 1.66 2.51 25.22
N GLU A 309 2.85 2.05 25.57
CA GLU A 309 4.09 2.27 24.83
C GLU A 309 4.15 1.38 23.58
N GLN A 310 4.62 1.95 22.47
CA GLN A 310 4.81 1.23 21.21
C GLN A 310 6.21 0.61 21.16
N ILE A 311 6.28 -0.71 20.97
CA ILE A 311 7.52 -1.46 20.84
C ILE A 311 7.61 -1.98 19.40
N LEU A 312 8.72 -1.70 18.73
CA LEU A 312 9.01 -2.11 17.37
C LEU A 312 9.77 -3.43 17.39
N HIS A 313 9.30 -4.41 16.64
CA HIS A 313 9.95 -5.71 16.48
C HIS A 313 10.13 -6.02 14.99
N LEU A 314 11.38 -6.18 14.57
CA LEU A 314 11.71 -6.66 13.23
C LEU A 314 11.63 -8.20 13.19
N LEU A 315 10.86 -8.72 12.25
CA LEU A 315 10.82 -10.14 11.91
C LEU A 315 11.51 -10.34 10.56
N GLU A 316 12.55 -11.18 10.54
CA GLU A 316 13.34 -11.49 9.34
C GLU A 316 13.21 -12.96 8.93
N GLY A 317 13.60 -13.26 7.69
CA GLY A 317 13.71 -14.64 7.19
C GLY A 317 12.39 -15.29 6.82
N ALA A 318 11.31 -14.53 6.59
CA ALA A 318 10.05 -15.15 6.14
C ALA A 318 10.16 -15.74 4.73
N THR A 319 11.12 -15.29 3.91
CA THR A 319 11.40 -15.84 2.57
C THR A 319 11.90 -17.28 2.57
N ASP A 320 12.50 -17.74 3.69
CA ASP A 320 12.99 -19.10 3.87
C ASP A 320 11.90 -20.09 4.33
N LEU A 321 10.73 -19.58 4.75
CA LEU A 321 9.54 -20.37 5.13
C LEU A 321 8.88 -20.97 3.91
#